data_AF-A0A366GF76-F1
#
_entry.id   AF-A0A366GF76-F1
#
_cell.length_a   1.000
_cell.length_b   1.000
_cell.length_c   1.000
_cell.angle_alpha   90.00
_cell.angle_beta   90.00
_cell.angle_gamma   90.00
#
_symmetry.space_group_name_H-M   'P 1'
#
loop_
_entity.id
_entity.type
_entity.pdbx_description
1 polymer ?
#
loop_
_entity_poly.entity_id
_entity_poly.type
_entity_poly.pdbx_seq_one_letter_code
_entity_poly.pdbx_strand_id
1 'polypeptide(L)'
;MAAAFLGALLTGCGGGSSSSETSSQGAIGDGGSKTVDGSKALLSWTAPSTRVNGDGISMGELDSYVIRYGQDADNLTERVVIGDAAEDATMSYTVGGLGQGTWYFSIQVQDTSGLMSAPSAVVSKTIQS
;
A
#
# COMPACT_ATOMS: atom_id res chain seq x y z
N MET A 1 -60.94 16.05 1.17
CA MET A 1 -59.60 16.66 1.19
C MET A 1 -59.53 17.62 0.00
N ALA A 2 -59.44 18.93 0.23
CA ALA A 2 -58.19 19.68 0.42
C ALA A 2 -57.37 19.70 -0.90
N ALA A 3 -57.38 20.77 -1.71
CA ALA A 3 -56.70 22.06 -1.51
C ALA A 3 -55.17 21.95 -1.76
N ALA A 4 -54.49 22.82 -2.55
CA ALA A 4 -54.93 24.00 -3.30
C ALA A 4 -53.97 24.34 -4.48
N PHE A 5 -54.44 25.24 -5.35
CA PHE A 5 -53.75 26.26 -6.18
C PHE A 5 -52.35 26.71 -5.70
N LEU A 6 -51.46 27.36 -6.47
CA LEU A 6 -51.25 27.69 -7.91
C LEU A 6 -49.98 28.60 -7.91
N GLY A 7 -49.00 28.49 -8.82
CA GLY A 7 -47.76 29.29 -8.66
C GLY A 7 -46.85 29.47 -9.89
N ALA A 8 -46.58 30.74 -10.23
CA ALA A 8 -45.95 31.25 -11.45
C ALA A 8 -44.94 32.38 -11.12
N LEU A 9 -43.89 32.69 -11.90
CA LEU A 9 -43.41 32.14 -13.18
C LEU A 9 -41.87 32.42 -13.36
N LEU A 10 -41.34 32.14 -14.56
CA LEU A 10 -40.02 32.48 -15.13
C LEU A 10 -39.43 33.88 -14.76
N THR A 11 -38.09 34.00 -14.61
CA THR A 11 -37.20 34.80 -15.51
C THR A 11 -35.77 35.09 -14.96
N GLY A 12 -34.76 34.99 -15.85
CA GLY A 12 -33.51 35.80 -15.86
C GLY A 12 -32.32 35.32 -15.00
N CYS A 13 -31.06 35.73 -15.26
CA CYS A 13 -30.41 36.38 -16.43
C CYS A 13 -28.86 36.30 -16.28
N GLY A 14 -28.10 36.33 -17.39
CA GLY A 14 -26.62 36.40 -17.44
C GLY A 14 -25.94 35.07 -17.86
N GLY A 15 -25.00 34.98 -18.81
CA GLY A 15 -24.24 36.01 -19.52
C GLY A 15 -22.97 36.44 -18.77
N GLY A 16 -21.74 36.21 -19.25
CA GLY A 16 -21.29 35.53 -20.48
C GLY A 16 -19.74 35.56 -20.61
N SER A 17 -19.24 35.40 -21.84
CA SER A 17 -17.83 35.54 -22.29
C SER A 17 -16.85 34.37 -22.10
N SER A 18 -15.95 34.30 -23.08
CA SER A 18 -15.02 33.20 -23.39
C SER A 18 -13.57 33.48 -22.96
N SER A 19 -12.73 32.45 -23.10
CA SER A 19 -11.29 32.55 -23.41
C SER A 19 -10.28 32.81 -22.27
N SER A 20 -9.60 31.73 -21.90
CA SER A 20 -8.12 31.57 -22.00
C SER A 20 -7.15 32.30 -21.04
N GLU A 21 -6.21 31.49 -20.53
CA GLU A 21 -4.85 31.76 -20.04
C GLU A 21 -4.54 32.38 -18.66
N THR A 22 -3.66 31.67 -17.94
CA THR A 22 -2.54 32.15 -17.08
C THR A 22 -2.80 32.55 -15.61
N SER A 23 -2.51 31.58 -14.73
CA SER A 23 -1.66 31.68 -13.52
C SER A 23 -1.93 32.73 -12.41
N SER A 24 -2.14 32.25 -11.16
CA SER A 24 -1.08 32.24 -10.10
C SER A 24 -1.63 31.96 -8.68
N GLN A 25 -0.87 31.17 -7.91
CA GLN A 25 -0.77 31.13 -6.42
C GLN A 25 -2.03 31.07 -5.53
N GLY A 26 -2.17 29.99 -4.74
CA GLY A 26 -3.15 29.94 -3.63
C GLY A 26 -3.30 28.56 -2.97
N ALA A 27 -2.23 28.04 -2.35
CA ALA A 27 -2.22 26.69 -1.76
C ALA A 27 -2.74 26.65 -0.31
N ILE A 28 -3.51 25.61 0.06
CA ILE A 28 -3.31 24.80 1.28
C ILE A 28 -3.86 23.39 1.03
N GLY A 29 -3.08 22.34 1.35
CA GLY A 29 -3.66 21.00 1.62
C GLY A 29 -3.59 19.92 0.53
N ASP A 30 -2.48 19.73 -0.19
CA ASP A 30 -2.22 18.44 -0.86
C ASP A 30 -1.86 17.39 0.23
N GLY A 31 -2.89 16.92 0.95
CA GLY A 31 -2.89 15.60 1.60
C GLY A 31 -3.09 14.51 0.54
N GLY A 32 -2.42 14.67 -0.61
CA GLY A 32 -2.65 13.91 -1.82
C GLY A 32 -1.98 12.56 -1.74
N SER A 33 -2.55 11.67 -0.91
CA SER A 33 -2.53 10.23 -1.14
C SER A 33 -3.27 9.93 -2.45
N LYS A 34 -2.70 10.41 -3.56
CA LYS A 34 -3.15 10.09 -4.90
C LYS A 34 -2.98 8.59 -5.01
N THR A 35 -4.10 7.88 -5.05
CA THR A 35 -4.19 6.55 -5.63
C THR A 35 -3.95 6.69 -7.13
N VAL A 36 -2.72 7.04 -7.49
CA VAL A 36 -2.08 6.63 -8.74
C VAL A 36 -2.28 5.13 -8.83
N ASP A 37 -2.48 4.60 -10.03
CA ASP A 37 -2.35 3.16 -10.31
C ASP A 37 -0.97 2.70 -9.86
N GLY A 38 -0.89 2.25 -8.61
CA GLY A 38 0.32 2.42 -7.83
C GLY A 38 1.47 1.63 -8.41
N SER A 39 2.66 2.24 -8.38
CA SER A 39 3.87 1.53 -8.77
C SER A 39 4.06 0.29 -7.91
N LYS A 40 4.76 -0.69 -8.47
CA LYS A 40 4.87 -2.03 -7.90
C LYS A 40 6.31 -2.35 -7.55
N ALA A 41 6.51 -2.97 -6.39
CA ALA A 41 7.77 -3.56 -5.98
C ALA A 41 7.61 -5.09 -5.97
N LEU A 42 8.35 -5.77 -6.84
CA LEU A 42 8.53 -7.22 -6.75
C LEU A 42 9.62 -7.51 -5.72
N LEU A 43 9.27 -8.21 -4.65
CA LEU A 43 10.20 -8.77 -3.68
C LEU A 43 10.43 -10.24 -4.02
N SER A 44 11.64 -10.71 -3.78
CA SER A 44 12.00 -12.12 -3.81
C SER A 44 12.92 -12.44 -2.64
N TRP A 45 12.76 -13.61 -2.03
CA TRP A 45 13.51 -14.04 -0.86
C TRP A 45 13.84 -15.53 -0.93
N THR A 46 14.55 -16.03 0.08
CA THR A 46 14.80 -17.46 0.27
C THR A 46 14.13 -17.89 1.57
N ALA A 47 13.48 -19.06 1.57
CA ALA A 47 12.92 -19.64 2.78
C ALA A 47 14.03 -19.89 3.83
N PRO A 48 13.78 -19.64 5.13
CA PRO A 48 14.74 -19.99 6.18
C PRO A 48 14.86 -21.52 6.27
N SER A 49 16.10 -22.01 6.41
CA SER A 49 16.39 -23.42 6.70
C SER A 49 16.73 -23.66 8.18
N THR A 50 16.89 -22.59 8.97
CA THR A 50 17.14 -22.64 10.41
C THR A 50 16.31 -21.62 11.18
N ARG A 51 16.03 -21.96 12.44
CA ARG A 51 15.46 -21.10 13.48
C ARG A 51 16.55 -20.19 14.06
N VAL A 52 16.15 -19.15 14.80
CA VAL A 52 17.09 -18.18 15.42
C VAL A 52 18.05 -18.81 16.45
N ASN A 53 17.72 -19.98 17.00
CA ASN A 53 18.57 -20.74 17.92
C ASN A 53 19.54 -21.71 17.21
N GLY A 54 19.49 -21.80 15.88
CA GLY A 54 20.33 -22.69 15.07
C GLY A 54 19.73 -24.06 14.75
N ASP A 55 18.57 -24.42 15.32
CA ASP A 55 17.86 -25.65 14.93
C ASP A 55 17.39 -25.56 13.48
N GLY A 56 17.31 -26.69 12.78
CA GLY A 56 16.70 -26.75 11.46
C GLY A 56 15.20 -26.39 11.51
N ILE A 57 14.70 -25.79 10.43
CA ILE A 57 13.25 -25.65 10.19
C ILE A 57 12.90 -26.18 8.80
N SER A 58 11.87 -27.02 8.74
CA SER A 58 11.36 -27.61 7.52
C SER A 58 10.37 -26.65 6.85
N MET A 59 10.24 -26.67 5.51
CA MET A 59 9.19 -25.89 4.83
C MET A 59 7.78 -26.21 5.37
N GLY A 60 7.49 -27.48 5.66
CA GLY A 60 6.22 -27.91 6.27
C GLY A 60 5.97 -27.43 7.72
N GLU A 61 6.93 -26.74 8.35
CA GLU A 61 6.73 -26.06 9.64
C GLU A 61 6.42 -24.56 9.47
N LEU A 62 6.47 -24.02 8.25
CA LEU A 62 6.23 -22.61 7.97
C LEU A 62 4.73 -22.38 7.75
N ASP A 63 4.15 -21.45 8.49
CA ASP A 63 2.75 -21.06 8.37
C ASP A 63 2.59 -19.91 7.36
N SER A 64 3.37 -18.84 7.53
CA SER A 64 3.23 -17.64 6.72
C SER A 64 4.50 -16.80 6.60
N TYR A 65 4.61 -16.06 5.49
CA TYR A 65 5.58 -14.97 5.31
C TYR A 65 4.91 -13.64 5.61
N VAL A 66 5.57 -12.77 6.38
CA VAL A 66 5.09 -11.44 6.73
C VAL A 66 6.05 -10.40 6.15
N ILE A 67 5.61 -9.70 5.11
CA ILE A 67 6.34 -8.57 4.53
C ILE A 67 5.88 -7.31 5.25
N ARG A 68 6.81 -6.58 5.88
CA ARG A 68 6.56 -5.24 6.44
C ARG A 68 7.16 -4.19 5.53
N TYR A 69 6.47 -3.06 5.35
CA TYR A 69 6.95 -1.97 4.50
C TYR A 69 6.49 -0.59 4.97
N GLY A 70 7.12 0.45 4.43
CA GLY A 70 6.84 1.84 4.77
C GLY A 70 7.79 2.81 4.07
N GLN A 71 7.62 4.12 4.28
CA GLN A 71 8.55 5.16 3.82
C GLN A 71 9.56 5.61 4.90
N ASP A 72 9.40 5.13 6.13
CA ASP A 72 10.38 5.21 7.20
C ASP A 72 11.09 3.84 7.33
N ALA A 73 12.42 3.84 7.32
CA ALA A 73 13.23 2.62 7.41
C ALA A 73 13.20 1.99 8.81
N ASP A 74 13.03 2.82 9.85
CA ASP A 74 12.99 2.40 11.25
C ASP A 74 11.55 2.04 11.69
N ASN A 75 10.53 2.53 10.97
CA ASN A 75 9.11 2.33 11.29
C ASN A 75 8.28 1.81 10.10
N LEU A 76 8.39 0.49 9.83
CA LEU A 76 7.60 -0.19 8.81
C LEU A 76 6.17 -0.48 9.31
N THR A 77 5.25 0.45 9.05
CA THR A 77 3.86 0.43 9.53
C THR A 77 2.94 -0.52 8.75
N GLU A 78 3.18 -0.69 7.46
CA GLU A 78 2.34 -1.51 6.59
C GLU A 78 2.77 -2.98 6.60
N ARG A 79 1.84 -3.89 6.31
CA ARG A 79 2.06 -5.34 6.35
C ARG A 79 1.25 -6.08 5.28
N VAL A 80 1.90 -7.02 4.60
CA VAL A 80 1.27 -8.13 3.87
C VAL A 80 1.56 -9.42 4.62
N VAL A 81 0.57 -10.31 4.72
CA VAL A 81 0.74 -11.69 5.17
C VAL A 81 0.45 -12.61 3.98
N ILE A 82 1.37 -13.54 3.72
CA ILE A 82 1.26 -14.59 2.70
C ILE A 82 1.15 -15.89 3.46
N GLY A 83 -0.07 -16.46 3.51
CA GLY A 83 -0.36 -17.70 4.22
C GLY A 83 0.10 -18.94 3.47
N ASP A 84 -0.23 -20.10 4.04
CA ASP A 84 -0.06 -21.43 3.45
C ASP A 84 1.39 -21.74 3.01
N ALA A 85 2.39 -21.18 3.71
CA ALA A 85 3.81 -21.25 3.31
C ALA A 85 4.41 -22.67 3.25
N ALA A 86 3.77 -23.63 3.92
CA ALA A 86 4.07 -25.06 3.85
C ALA A 86 3.63 -25.72 2.54
N GLU A 87 2.52 -25.26 1.96
CA GLU A 87 1.85 -25.85 0.78
C GLU A 87 2.17 -25.06 -0.49
N ASP A 88 2.06 -23.73 -0.42
CA ASP A 88 2.48 -22.79 -1.46
C ASP A 88 3.84 -22.19 -1.08
N ALA A 89 4.90 -22.84 -1.55
CA ALA A 89 6.28 -22.39 -1.42
C ALA A 89 6.56 -21.17 -2.32
N THR A 90 5.84 -20.07 -2.05
CA THR A 90 6.02 -18.78 -2.71
C THR A 90 7.24 -18.07 -2.12
N MET A 91 8.25 -17.84 -2.98
CA MET A 91 9.49 -17.09 -2.68
C MET A 91 9.47 -15.66 -3.26
N SER A 92 8.33 -15.16 -3.74
CA SER A 92 8.24 -13.82 -4.34
C SER A 92 6.84 -13.21 -4.22
N TYR A 93 6.75 -11.89 -4.03
CA TYR A 93 5.47 -11.18 -3.93
C TYR A 93 5.56 -9.77 -4.51
N THR A 94 4.49 -9.31 -5.14
CA THR A 94 4.41 -7.96 -5.70
C THR A 94 3.57 -7.06 -4.81
N VAL A 95 4.23 -6.16 -4.06
CA VAL A 95 3.54 -5.08 -3.34
C VAL A 95 3.17 -4.00 -4.34
N GLY A 96 1.87 -3.71 -4.47
CA GLY A 96 1.34 -2.63 -5.31
C GLY A 96 0.85 -1.44 -4.50
N GLY A 97 0.27 -0.44 -5.17
CA GLY A 97 -0.27 0.75 -4.50
C GLY A 97 0.80 1.74 -4.02
N LEU A 98 2.06 1.58 -4.44
CA LEU A 98 3.17 2.38 -3.95
C LEU A 98 3.23 3.72 -4.69
N GLY A 99 3.17 4.81 -3.92
CA GLY A 99 3.40 6.18 -4.40
C GLY A 99 4.87 6.47 -4.69
N GLN A 100 5.15 7.67 -5.21
CA GLN A 100 6.53 8.16 -5.37
C GLN A 100 7.27 8.26 -4.03
N GLY A 101 8.60 8.16 -4.09
CA GLY A 101 9.49 8.20 -2.92
C GLY A 101 10.24 6.90 -2.71
N THR A 102 11.00 6.82 -1.62
CA THR A 102 11.73 5.61 -1.23
C THR A 102 10.87 4.78 -0.29
N TRP A 103 10.66 3.53 -0.66
CA TRP A 103 9.99 2.53 0.15
C TRP A 103 11.01 1.55 0.71
N TYR A 104 10.82 1.17 1.96
CA TYR A 104 11.64 0.22 2.70
C TYR A 104 10.82 -1.04 2.97
N PHE A 105 11.48 -2.19 2.98
CA PHE A 105 10.87 -3.50 3.13
C PHE A 105 11.71 -4.40 4.02
N SER A 106 11.06 -5.20 4.85
CA SER A 106 11.64 -6.36 5.52
C SER A 106 10.68 -7.54 5.46
N ILE A 107 11.21 -8.76 5.63
CA ILE A 107 10.41 -9.98 5.70
C ILE A 107 10.67 -10.71 7.01
N GLN A 108 9.61 -11.30 7.56
CA GLN A 108 9.62 -12.23 8.68
C GLN A 108 8.93 -13.52 8.25
N VAL A 109 9.19 -14.60 8.97
CA VAL A 109 8.48 -15.88 8.85
C VAL A 109 7.78 -16.19 10.16
N GLN A 110 6.54 -16.67 10.07
CA GLN A 110 5.80 -17.29 11.16
C GLN A 110 5.80 -18.81 10.97
N ASP A 111 6.08 -19.56 12.03
CA ASP A 111 5.89 -21.01 12.03
C ASP A 111 4.46 -21.43 12.43
N THR A 112 4.14 -22.71 12.29
CA THR A 112 2.85 -23.29 12.70
C THR A 112 2.58 -23.26 14.21
N SER A 113 3.56 -22.84 15.03
CA SER A 113 3.40 -22.56 16.46
C SER A 113 3.14 -21.07 16.77
N GLY A 114 3.06 -20.22 15.73
CA GLY A 114 2.85 -18.78 15.85
C GLY A 114 4.11 -17.99 16.22
N LEU A 115 5.30 -18.60 16.17
CA LEU A 115 6.55 -17.93 16.49
C LEU A 115 7.07 -17.16 15.28
N MET A 116 7.35 -15.87 15.48
CA MET A 116 7.92 -14.98 14.46
C MET A 116 9.46 -15.01 14.48
N SER A 117 10.07 -15.06 13.29
CA SER A 117 11.50 -14.80 13.11
C SER A 117 11.87 -13.36 13.45
N ALA A 118 13.17 -13.11 13.64
CA ALA A 118 13.70 -11.76 13.50
C ALA A 118 13.41 -11.20 12.09
N PRO A 119 13.27 -9.87 11.91
CA PRO A 119 13.21 -9.25 10.59
C PRO A 119 14.47 -9.53 9.77
N SER A 120 14.30 -9.65 8.45
CA SER A 120 15.42 -9.59 7.50
C SER A 120 16.16 -8.25 7.58
N ALA A 121 17.33 -8.19 6.93
CA ALA A 121 17.90 -6.90 6.55
C ALA A 121 16.85 -6.07 5.78
N VAL A 122 16.80 -4.77 6.05
CA VAL A 122 15.91 -3.83 5.35
C VAL A 122 16.48 -3.55 3.96
N VAL A 123 15.65 -3.72 2.93
CA VAL A 123 15.95 -3.35 1.54
C VAL A 123 15.07 -2.19 1.11
N SER A 124 15.47 -1.44 0.08
CA SER A 124 14.72 -0.28 -0.39
C SER A 124 14.48 -0.26 -1.90
N LYS A 125 13.41 0.44 -2.30
CA LYS A 125 13.04 0.71 -3.68
C LYS A 125 12.58 2.16 -3.80
N THR A 126 13.30 2.97 -4.56
CA THR A 126 12.84 4.31 -4.95
C THR A 126 11.92 4.21 -6.17
N ILE A 127 10.79 4.89 -6.10
CA ILE A 127 9.79 5.04 -7.15
C ILE A 127 9.77 6.50 -7.57
N GLN A 128 9.87 6.72 -8.87
CA GLN A 128 9.86 8.03 -9.54
C GLN A 128 8.77 8.01 -10.61
N SER A 129 8.14 9.16 -10.86
CA SER A 129 7.18 9.34 -11.98
C SER A 129 7.87 9.44 -13.34
#